data_AF-A0A1F8PM90-F1
#
_entry.id   AF-A0A1F8PM90-F1
#
_cell.length_a   1.000
_cell.length_b   1.000
_cell.length_c   1.000
_cell.angle_alpha   90.00
_cell.angle_beta   90.00
_cell.angle_gamma   90.00
#
_symmetry.space_group_name_H-M   'P 1'
#
loop_
_entity.id
_entity.type
_entity.pdbx_description
1 polymer ?
#
loop_
_entity_poly.entity_id
_entity_poly.type
_entity_poly.pdbx_seq_one_letter_code
_entity_poly.pdbx_strand_id
1 'polypeptide(L)'
;MGHKVHPTGFRLGVIKDWQSKWYSDAHYAEFAQEDNKLRKAIRAKYPEAAISLVEIDRQAKDVTLTLHTARPGIVIGRGGQRVDEMRLYLEKLVGKRVRLNIQEIRQPELDAYLVARTIAEQIERRVAFRRAMKQSLLRTIQAGAKGIKVSCAGRLGNAEIARRQTSHEGRVPLHTLRADIDYGFTEAHTTLGRIGVKVWIYKGEVLPELKIARTEEKPAEAVSEAAPAVTPEVKPAAEVVAEAVTEAKPAEVVTEAAAPAAKAPAKPRPRRQAKAATTAAAEVEEKPVKATAEIAETAPAAEPEKKAAKPRVRKAAKPTAKIEKEAKDAAA
;
A
#
# COMPACT_ATOMS: atom_id res chain seq x y z
N MET A 1 -4.86 21.42 26.02
CA MET A 1 -4.67 20.54 24.84
C MET A 1 -5.09 19.13 25.23
N GLY A 2 -5.71 18.35 24.32
CA GLY A 2 -6.15 16.98 24.62
C GLY A 2 -5.35 15.90 23.90
N HIS A 3 -5.05 14.80 24.57
CA HIS A 3 -4.54 13.57 23.95
C HIS A 3 -5.63 12.95 23.08
N LYS A 4 -5.25 12.17 22.06
CA LYS A 4 -6.18 11.49 21.14
C LYS A 4 -5.94 9.99 21.16
N VAL A 5 -7.01 9.22 21.32
CA VAL A 5 -6.98 7.75 21.34
C VAL A 5 -6.49 7.22 19.98
N HIS A 6 -5.77 6.10 20.00
CA HIS A 6 -5.27 5.45 18.78
C HIS A 6 -6.44 4.92 17.92
N PRO A 7 -6.60 5.32 16.64
CA PRO A 7 -7.81 5.01 15.86
C PRO A 7 -8.08 3.52 15.68
N THR A 8 -7.01 2.73 15.49
CA THR A 8 -7.05 1.27 15.40
C THR A 8 -7.39 0.65 16.76
N GLY A 9 -6.76 1.13 17.84
CA GLY A 9 -6.94 0.60 19.18
C GLY A 9 -8.37 0.79 19.71
N PHE A 10 -8.97 1.94 19.40
CA PHE A 10 -10.37 2.25 19.69
C PHE A 10 -11.38 1.39 18.89
N ARG A 11 -10.93 0.59 17.91
CA ARG A 11 -11.77 -0.24 17.03
C ARG A 11 -11.45 -1.74 17.09
N LEU A 12 -10.46 -2.15 17.89
CA LEU A 12 -10.15 -3.55 18.13
C LEU A 12 -11.36 -4.25 18.74
N GLY A 13 -11.71 -5.44 18.21
CA GLY A 13 -12.86 -6.22 18.68
C GLY A 13 -14.25 -5.69 18.30
N VAL A 14 -14.34 -4.56 17.59
CA VAL A 14 -15.62 -4.00 17.08
C VAL A 14 -15.68 -3.99 15.55
N ILE A 15 -14.57 -3.61 14.91
CA ILE A 15 -14.40 -3.69 13.43
C ILE A 15 -13.06 -4.33 13.08
N LYS A 16 -12.01 -4.04 13.86
CA LYS A 16 -10.64 -4.45 13.53
C LYS A 16 -10.20 -5.66 14.34
N ASP A 17 -9.67 -6.62 13.61
CA ASP A 17 -9.04 -7.83 14.14
C ASP A 17 -7.69 -7.56 14.79
N TRP A 18 -7.24 -8.54 15.57
CA TRP A 18 -5.90 -8.59 16.14
C TRP A 18 -4.85 -8.96 15.08
N GLN A 19 -3.68 -8.30 15.14
CA GLN A 19 -2.56 -8.57 14.23
C GLN A 19 -1.75 -9.82 14.61
N SER A 20 -1.92 -10.35 15.81
CA SER A 20 -1.41 -11.66 16.22
C SER A 20 -2.58 -12.44 16.81
N LYS A 21 -2.85 -13.65 16.31
CA LYS A 21 -3.96 -14.50 16.75
C LYS A 21 -3.40 -15.81 17.28
N TRP A 22 -3.11 -15.82 18.58
CA TRP A 22 -2.60 -16.99 19.29
C TRP A 22 -2.90 -16.91 20.78
N TYR A 23 -2.76 -18.06 21.47
CA TYR A 23 -3.00 -18.22 22.90
C TYR A 23 -1.80 -18.90 23.58
N SER A 24 -1.49 -18.50 24.81
CA SER A 24 -0.50 -19.17 25.67
C SER A 24 -0.61 -18.64 27.10
N ASP A 25 -0.77 -19.54 28.07
CA ASP A 25 -0.79 -19.19 29.49
C ASP A 25 0.61 -18.85 30.03
N ALA A 26 1.54 -19.80 29.92
CA ALA A 26 2.86 -19.71 30.56
C ALA A 26 3.89 -18.90 29.77
N HIS A 27 3.88 -18.96 28.44
CA HIS A 27 4.97 -18.44 27.58
C HIS A 27 4.62 -17.14 26.84
N TYR A 28 3.56 -16.44 27.28
CA TYR A 28 3.06 -15.23 26.63
C TYR A 28 4.13 -14.15 26.40
N ALA A 29 4.96 -13.87 27.41
CA ALA A 29 6.00 -12.84 27.33
C ALA A 29 7.09 -13.17 26.30
N GLU A 30 7.47 -14.45 26.19
CA GLU A 30 8.48 -14.94 25.25
C GLU A 30 7.97 -14.86 23.81
N PHE A 31 6.75 -15.34 23.57
CA PHE A 31 6.13 -15.32 22.25
C PHE A 31 5.82 -13.87 21.79
N ALA A 32 5.44 -12.97 22.70
CA ALA A 32 5.29 -11.55 22.40
C ALA A 32 6.63 -10.87 22.03
N GLN A 33 7.74 -11.27 22.65
CA GLN A 33 9.08 -10.81 22.26
C GLN A 33 9.53 -11.39 20.91
N GLU A 34 9.26 -12.68 20.65
CA GLU A 34 9.49 -13.30 19.33
C GLU A 34 8.70 -12.60 18.22
N ASP A 35 7.40 -12.33 18.41
CA ASP A 35 6.56 -11.59 17.46
C ASP A 35 7.15 -10.20 17.16
N ASN A 36 7.66 -9.51 18.18
CA ASN A 36 8.29 -8.20 18.03
C ASN A 36 9.60 -8.28 17.23
N LYS A 37 10.43 -9.31 17.50
CA LYS A 37 11.66 -9.60 16.74
C LYS A 37 11.33 -9.92 15.27
N LEU A 38 10.34 -10.78 15.00
CA LEU A 38 9.86 -11.14 13.66
C LEU A 38 9.39 -9.90 12.88
N ARG A 39 8.47 -9.11 13.46
CA ARG A 39 7.94 -7.88 12.83
C ARG A 39 9.03 -6.87 12.48
N LYS A 40 10.07 -6.73 13.33
CA LYS A 40 11.24 -5.88 13.07
C LYS A 40 12.13 -6.46 11.96
N ALA A 41 12.47 -7.74 12.04
CA ALA A 41 13.35 -8.41 11.08
C ALA A 41 12.80 -8.37 9.64
N ILE A 42 11.50 -8.64 9.48
CA ILE A 42 10.80 -8.59 8.17
C ILE A 42 10.84 -7.17 7.58
N ARG A 43 10.51 -6.15 8.39
CA ARG A 43 10.52 -4.74 7.96
C ARG A 43 11.93 -4.21 7.64
N ALA A 44 12.95 -4.69 8.35
CA ALA A 44 14.35 -4.30 8.13
C ALA A 44 14.97 -4.98 6.90
N LYS A 45 14.68 -6.27 6.66
CA LYS A 45 15.30 -7.05 5.57
C LYS A 45 14.67 -6.75 4.19
N TYR A 46 13.39 -6.37 4.14
CA TYR A 46 12.69 -6.10 2.87
C TYR A 46 11.97 -4.74 2.86
N PRO A 47 12.71 -3.61 2.90
CA PRO A 47 12.12 -2.29 2.75
C PRO A 47 11.42 -2.17 1.39
N GLU A 48 12.01 -2.60 0.28
CA GLU A 48 11.48 -2.44 -1.09
C GLU A 48 10.10 -3.11 -1.32
N ALA A 49 9.79 -4.13 -0.52
CA ALA A 49 8.61 -4.98 -0.68
C ALA A 49 7.27 -4.32 -0.28
N ALA A 50 7.28 -3.09 0.24
CA ALA A 50 6.06 -2.36 0.60
C ALA A 50 5.07 -3.20 1.44
N ILE A 51 5.59 -3.87 2.47
CA ILE A 51 4.81 -4.67 3.43
C ILE A 51 4.11 -3.70 4.39
N SER A 52 2.79 -3.83 4.54
CA SER A 52 1.99 -3.00 5.45
C SER A 52 1.71 -3.74 6.76
N LEU A 53 0.87 -4.76 6.67
CA LEU A 53 0.45 -5.61 7.76
C LEU A 53 1.23 -6.93 7.76
N VAL A 54 1.58 -7.37 8.96
CA VAL A 54 2.11 -8.70 9.26
C VAL A 54 1.14 -9.32 10.25
N GLU A 55 0.47 -10.38 9.84
CA GLU A 55 -0.36 -11.21 10.72
C GLU A 55 0.45 -12.41 11.20
N ILE A 56 0.26 -12.79 12.47
CA ILE A 56 1.02 -13.86 13.13
C ILE A 56 0.05 -14.80 13.83
N ASP A 57 -0.12 -15.98 13.24
CA ASP A 57 -0.96 -17.04 13.78
C ASP A 57 -0.04 -18.17 14.27
N ARG A 58 -0.10 -18.50 15.56
CA ARG A 58 0.75 -19.55 16.14
C ARG A 58 -0.06 -20.79 16.45
N GLN A 59 0.29 -21.89 15.80
CA GLN A 59 -0.07 -23.23 16.23
C GLN A 59 1.08 -23.78 17.08
N ALA A 60 0.83 -24.79 17.92
CA ALA A 60 1.71 -25.16 19.05
C ALA A 60 3.21 -25.37 18.72
N LYS A 61 3.56 -25.74 17.48
CA LYS A 61 4.94 -25.91 17.00
C LYS A 61 5.29 -25.11 15.73
N ASP A 62 4.28 -24.55 15.06
CA ASP A 62 4.38 -23.94 13.73
C ASP A 62 3.88 -22.49 13.78
N VAL A 63 4.72 -21.54 13.37
CA VAL A 63 4.36 -20.12 13.26
C VAL A 63 3.96 -19.81 11.82
N THR A 64 2.71 -19.43 11.60
CA THR A 64 2.22 -18.98 10.29
C THR A 64 2.25 -17.45 10.24
N LEU A 65 2.95 -16.90 9.25
CA LEU A 65 3.08 -15.46 9.04
C LEU A 65 2.38 -15.10 7.72
N THR A 66 1.35 -14.25 7.80
CA THR A 66 0.63 -13.75 6.63
C THR A 66 1.08 -12.31 6.36
N LEU A 67 1.74 -12.11 5.21
CA LEU A 67 2.37 -10.84 4.82
C LEU A 67 1.51 -10.12 3.78
N HIS A 68 0.95 -8.98 4.18
CA HIS A 68 0.17 -8.11 3.29
C HIS A 68 1.11 -7.12 2.59
N THR A 69 1.24 -7.25 1.28
CA THR A 69 2.18 -6.48 0.44
C THR A 69 1.50 -5.97 -0.81
N ALA A 70 1.86 -4.74 -1.23
CA ALA A 70 1.46 -4.19 -2.52
C ALA A 70 2.40 -4.59 -3.68
N ARG A 71 3.41 -5.44 -3.43
CA ARG A 71 4.42 -5.88 -4.39
C ARG A 71 4.86 -7.33 -4.13
N PRO A 72 3.94 -8.32 -4.23
CA PRO A 72 4.24 -9.72 -3.92
C PRO A 72 5.44 -10.27 -4.69
N GLY A 73 5.66 -9.88 -5.95
CA GLY A 73 6.82 -10.30 -6.75
C GLY A 73 8.19 -9.93 -6.15
N ILE A 74 8.30 -8.85 -5.36
CA ILE A 74 9.55 -8.47 -4.68
C ILE A 74 9.82 -9.38 -3.47
N VAL A 75 8.78 -9.91 -2.83
CA VAL A 75 8.86 -10.87 -1.72
C VAL A 75 9.13 -12.28 -2.23
N ILE A 76 8.41 -12.70 -3.29
CA ILE A 76 8.55 -14.01 -3.93
C ILE A 76 9.93 -14.16 -4.58
N GLY A 77 10.41 -13.12 -5.27
CA GLY A 77 11.65 -13.16 -6.03
C GLY A 77 11.56 -14.06 -7.26
N ARG A 78 12.71 -14.41 -7.85
CA ARG A 78 12.76 -15.33 -9.00
C ARG A 78 12.57 -16.76 -8.51
N GLY A 79 11.53 -17.44 -9.00
CA GLY A 79 11.28 -18.85 -8.71
C GLY A 79 11.01 -19.20 -7.24
N GLY A 80 10.61 -18.23 -6.40
CA GLY A 80 10.36 -18.46 -4.97
C GLY A 80 11.59 -18.36 -4.05
N GLN A 81 12.82 -18.32 -4.60
CA GLN A 81 14.10 -18.32 -3.86
C GLN A 81 14.11 -17.38 -2.64
N ARG A 82 13.53 -16.19 -2.77
CA ARG A 82 13.56 -15.16 -1.71
C ARG A 82 12.63 -15.49 -0.54
N VAL A 83 11.59 -16.29 -0.75
CA VAL A 83 10.71 -16.81 0.31
C VAL A 83 11.44 -17.88 1.11
N ASP A 84 12.23 -18.73 0.47
CA ASP A 84 13.06 -19.71 1.18
C ASP A 84 14.18 -19.01 1.97
N GLU A 85 14.82 -17.97 1.41
CA GLU A 85 15.74 -17.08 2.13
C GLU A 85 15.09 -16.31 3.29
N MET A 86 13.80 -15.98 3.21
CA MET A 86 13.04 -15.43 4.34
C MET A 86 12.78 -16.50 5.38
N ARG A 87 12.24 -17.65 4.97
CA ARG A 87 11.86 -18.75 5.83
C ARG A 87 13.04 -19.24 6.66
N LEU A 88 14.15 -19.61 6.01
CA LEU A 88 15.37 -20.06 6.67
C LEU A 88 15.97 -19.01 7.62
N TYR A 89 15.76 -17.72 7.34
CA TYR A 89 16.20 -16.63 8.22
C TYR A 89 15.29 -16.46 9.45
N LEU A 90 13.98 -16.61 9.29
CA LEU A 90 13.00 -16.48 10.38
C LEU A 90 12.98 -17.75 11.26
N GLU A 91 13.15 -18.93 10.68
CA GLU A 91 13.36 -20.20 11.41
C GLU A 91 14.64 -20.12 12.26
N LYS A 92 15.74 -19.55 11.75
CA LYS A 92 16.98 -19.28 12.53
C LYS A 92 16.81 -18.25 13.65
N LEU A 93 15.86 -17.32 13.56
CA LEU A 93 15.60 -16.31 14.60
C LEU A 93 14.69 -16.80 15.74
N VAL A 94 13.92 -17.88 15.52
CA VAL A 94 12.88 -18.35 16.44
C VAL A 94 13.07 -19.80 16.90
N GLY A 95 13.83 -20.61 16.15
CA GLY A 95 14.03 -22.05 16.45
C GLY A 95 12.80 -22.92 16.21
N LYS A 96 11.74 -22.37 15.61
CA LYS A 96 10.45 -23.03 15.31
C LYS A 96 10.21 -23.00 13.80
N ARG A 97 9.37 -23.92 13.29
CA ARG A 97 9.04 -23.97 11.86
C ARG A 97 8.19 -22.76 11.47
N VAL A 98 8.51 -22.12 10.35
CA VAL A 98 7.82 -20.91 9.88
C VAL A 98 7.15 -21.18 8.54
N ARG A 99 5.83 -20.99 8.48
CA ARG A 99 5.04 -21.00 7.25
C ARG A 99 4.85 -19.55 6.79
N LEU A 100 5.12 -19.27 5.51
CA LEU A 100 5.02 -17.93 4.93
C LEU A 100 3.88 -17.86 3.93
N ASN A 101 2.83 -17.11 4.26
CA ASN A 101 1.74 -16.76 3.36
C ASN A 101 1.94 -15.33 2.86
N ILE A 102 1.71 -15.08 1.58
CA ILE A 102 1.83 -13.75 0.97
C ILE A 102 0.46 -13.37 0.40
N GLN A 103 -0.10 -12.25 0.85
CA GLN A 103 -1.37 -11.72 0.37
C GLN A 103 -1.15 -10.36 -0.30
N GLU A 104 -1.82 -10.17 -1.44
CA GLU A 104 -1.67 -8.98 -2.28
C GLU A 104 -2.68 -7.89 -1.90
N ILE A 105 -2.16 -6.69 -1.61
CA ILE A 105 -2.96 -5.48 -1.41
C ILE A 105 -3.34 -4.91 -2.78
N ARG A 106 -4.51 -5.30 -3.29
CA ARG A 106 -5.03 -4.89 -4.62
C ARG A 106 -5.04 -3.38 -4.88
N GLN A 107 -5.22 -2.56 -3.83
CA GLN A 107 -5.31 -1.10 -3.94
C GLN A 107 -4.46 -0.42 -2.85
N PRO A 108 -3.16 -0.15 -3.10
CA PRO A 108 -2.26 0.41 -2.09
C PRO A 108 -2.58 1.85 -1.67
N GLU A 109 -3.23 2.64 -2.54
CA GLU A 109 -3.61 4.03 -2.24
C GLU A 109 -4.79 4.12 -1.22
N LEU A 110 -5.40 2.98 -0.84
CA LEU A 110 -6.38 2.86 0.25
C LEU A 110 -5.78 2.36 1.58
N ASP A 111 -4.50 1.96 1.60
CA ASP A 111 -3.80 1.53 2.82
C ASP A 111 -3.11 2.73 3.48
N ALA A 112 -3.46 3.01 4.74
CA ALA A 112 -2.98 4.22 5.40
C ALA A 112 -1.47 4.19 5.69
N TYR A 113 -0.87 3.00 5.89
CA TYR A 113 0.57 2.85 6.10
C TYR A 113 1.34 2.99 4.79
N LEU A 114 0.86 2.43 3.68
CA LEU A 114 1.50 2.56 2.36
C LEU A 114 1.43 4.01 1.84
N VAL A 115 0.31 4.71 2.07
CA VAL A 115 0.20 6.15 1.76
C VAL A 115 1.12 6.98 2.66
N ALA A 116 1.15 6.74 3.97
CA ALA A 116 2.08 7.42 4.89
C ALA A 116 3.55 7.21 4.49
N ARG A 117 3.90 5.98 4.09
CA ARG A 117 5.23 5.64 3.59
C ARG A 117 5.57 6.33 2.27
N THR A 118 4.64 6.36 1.32
CA THR A 118 4.83 7.03 0.02
C THR A 118 5.10 8.53 0.20
N ILE A 119 4.44 9.17 1.17
CA ILE A 119 4.70 10.57 1.54
C ILE A 119 6.08 10.71 2.20
N ALA A 120 6.48 9.77 3.06
CA ALA A 120 7.81 9.79 3.70
C ALA A 120 8.94 9.68 2.66
N GLU A 121 8.88 8.69 1.76
CA GLU A 121 9.88 8.51 0.69
C GLU A 121 9.96 9.73 -0.26
N GLN A 122 8.85 10.44 -0.50
CA GLN A 122 8.86 11.69 -1.28
C GLN A 122 9.57 12.83 -0.52
N ILE A 123 9.36 12.94 0.79
CA ILE A 123 10.02 13.95 1.63
C ILE A 123 11.54 13.67 1.74
N GLU A 124 11.95 12.41 1.83
CA GLU A 124 13.36 11.98 1.80
C GLU A 124 14.03 12.32 0.46
N ARG A 125 13.31 12.10 -0.66
CA ARG A 125 13.69 12.54 -2.02
C ARG A 125 13.56 14.07 -2.22
N ARG A 126 13.46 14.85 -1.15
CA ARG A 126 13.42 16.33 -1.13
C ARG A 126 12.24 16.96 -1.89
N VAL A 127 11.17 16.21 -2.16
CA VAL A 127 9.94 16.76 -2.74
C VAL A 127 9.27 17.69 -1.73
N ALA A 128 8.78 18.84 -2.19
CA ALA A 128 8.10 19.81 -1.33
C ALA A 128 6.90 19.15 -0.61
N PHE A 129 6.91 19.14 0.72
CA PHE A 129 5.95 18.39 1.55
C PHE A 129 4.47 18.69 1.22
N ARG A 130 4.14 19.95 0.87
CA ARG A 130 2.78 20.32 0.45
C ARG A 130 2.33 19.61 -0.83
N ARG A 131 3.25 19.45 -1.80
CA ARG A 131 3.01 18.71 -3.06
C ARG A 131 2.79 17.23 -2.77
N ALA A 132 3.66 16.62 -1.96
CA ALA A 132 3.53 15.22 -1.55
C ALA A 132 2.17 14.94 -0.86
N MET A 133 1.80 15.77 0.12
CA MET A 133 0.50 15.68 0.82
C MET A 133 -0.68 15.81 -0.16
N LYS A 134 -0.71 16.85 -1.01
CA LYS A 134 -1.83 17.05 -1.97
C LYS A 134 -1.90 15.94 -3.03
N GLN A 135 -0.76 15.44 -3.50
CA GLN A 135 -0.68 14.38 -4.50
C GLN A 135 -1.21 13.05 -3.95
N SER A 136 -0.89 12.71 -2.69
CA SER A 136 -1.45 11.51 -2.04
C SER A 136 -2.93 11.64 -1.68
N LEU A 137 -3.39 12.82 -1.22
CA LEU A 137 -4.82 13.06 -0.96
C LEU A 137 -5.69 12.76 -2.20
N LEU A 138 -5.31 13.34 -3.35
CA LEU A 138 -6.02 13.17 -4.61
C LEU A 138 -6.04 11.69 -5.06
N ARG A 139 -4.92 10.97 -4.91
CA ARG A 139 -4.83 9.54 -5.27
C ARG A 139 -5.71 8.65 -4.40
N THR A 140 -5.69 8.83 -3.09
CA THR A 140 -6.53 8.04 -2.17
C THR A 140 -8.02 8.28 -2.42
N ILE A 141 -8.42 9.50 -2.81
CA ILE A 141 -9.81 9.81 -3.16
C ILE A 141 -10.18 9.25 -4.55
N GLN A 142 -9.29 9.34 -5.54
CA GLN A 142 -9.46 8.68 -6.84
C GLN A 142 -9.56 7.15 -6.72
N ALA A 143 -8.91 6.56 -5.72
CA ALA A 143 -9.03 5.13 -5.37
C ALA A 143 -10.33 4.78 -4.62
N GLY A 144 -11.21 5.74 -4.33
CA GLY A 144 -12.54 5.52 -3.75
C GLY A 144 -12.68 5.76 -2.24
N ALA A 145 -11.68 6.34 -1.56
CA ALA A 145 -11.81 6.67 -0.14
C ALA A 145 -12.84 7.78 0.11
N LYS A 146 -13.70 7.59 1.10
CA LYS A 146 -14.75 8.58 1.51
C LYS A 146 -14.18 9.77 2.29
N GLY A 147 -12.91 9.68 2.67
CA GLY A 147 -12.12 10.81 3.17
C GLY A 147 -10.73 10.38 3.61
N ILE A 148 -9.81 11.34 3.64
CA ILE A 148 -8.42 11.14 4.06
C ILE A 148 -7.94 12.37 4.83
N LYS A 149 -7.13 12.12 5.86
CA LYS A 149 -6.42 13.12 6.65
C LYS A 149 -4.94 12.80 6.65
N VAL A 150 -4.10 13.81 6.41
CA VAL A 150 -2.63 13.69 6.48
C VAL A 150 -2.10 14.76 7.43
N SER A 151 -1.32 14.36 8.43
CA SER A 151 -0.62 15.24 9.36
C SER A 151 0.87 14.95 9.33
N CYS A 152 1.66 15.86 8.76
CA CYS A 152 3.12 15.84 8.83
C CYS A 152 3.59 16.73 9.98
N ALA A 153 4.52 16.25 10.80
CA ALA A 153 5.08 17.00 11.92
C ALA A 153 6.60 16.87 11.99
N GLY A 154 7.30 18.00 12.13
CA GLY A 154 8.76 18.06 12.18
C GLY A 154 9.30 19.34 11.53
N ARG A 155 10.55 19.32 11.08
CA ARG A 155 11.22 20.44 10.38
C ARG A 155 10.77 20.54 8.91
N LEU A 156 9.48 20.80 8.71
CA LEU A 156 8.82 20.74 7.39
C LEU A 156 9.40 21.76 6.39
N GLY A 157 10.14 21.26 5.41
CA GLY A 157 10.84 22.07 4.41
C GLY A 157 12.15 22.66 4.92
N ASN A 158 12.91 21.91 5.72
CA ASN A 158 14.21 22.30 6.30
C ASN A 158 14.17 23.54 7.22
N ALA A 159 12.99 23.96 7.66
CA ALA A 159 12.83 25.00 8.67
C ALA A 159 13.59 24.66 9.96
N GLU A 160 14.11 25.67 10.64
CA GLU A 160 14.74 25.52 11.95
C GLU A 160 13.74 25.04 13.01
N ILE A 161 12.65 25.78 13.17
CA ILE A 161 11.56 25.45 14.10
C ILE A 161 10.67 24.35 13.52
N ALA A 162 10.40 23.32 14.32
CA ALA A 162 9.49 22.24 13.95
C ALA A 162 8.02 22.70 13.99
N ARG A 163 7.23 22.29 13.00
CA ARG A 163 5.81 22.63 12.86
C ARG A 163 4.98 21.42 12.44
N ARG A 164 3.65 21.51 12.61
CA ARG A 164 2.69 20.49 12.16
C ARG A 164 1.82 21.07 11.04
N GLN A 165 1.93 20.51 9.84
CA GLN A 165 0.96 20.76 8.76
C GLN A 165 -0.07 19.63 8.77
N THR A 166 -1.36 19.99 8.72
CA THR A 166 -2.44 19.02 8.46
C THR A 166 -3.16 19.42 7.17
N SER A 167 -3.50 18.42 6.37
CA SER A 167 -4.38 18.53 5.21
C SER A 167 -5.46 17.45 5.32
N HIS A 168 -6.66 17.74 4.84
CA HIS A 168 -7.85 16.91 5.05
C HIS A 168 -8.83 17.12 3.90
N GLU A 169 -9.42 16.03 3.42
CA GLU A 169 -10.31 16.02 2.25
C GLU A 169 -11.35 14.89 2.42
N GLY A 170 -12.60 15.11 2.02
CA GLY A 170 -13.73 14.22 2.36
C GLY A 170 -14.12 14.23 3.85
N ARG A 171 -14.68 13.12 4.35
CA ARG A 171 -15.19 12.96 5.74
C ARG A 171 -14.31 11.99 6.53
N VAL A 172 -13.86 12.34 7.75
CA VAL A 172 -13.08 11.42 8.62
C VAL A 172 -13.65 11.43 10.06
N PRO A 173 -14.67 10.61 10.37
CA PRO A 173 -15.43 10.67 11.62
C PRO A 173 -14.75 9.88 12.75
N LEU A 174 -13.69 10.44 13.33
CA LEU A 174 -12.82 9.74 14.30
C LEU A 174 -13.56 9.13 15.52
N HIS A 175 -14.63 9.77 16.00
CA HIS A 175 -15.41 9.34 17.17
C HIS A 175 -16.38 8.18 16.88
N THR A 176 -16.78 8.00 15.62
CA THR A 176 -17.75 6.95 15.25
C THR A 176 -17.08 5.59 15.25
N LEU A 177 -17.39 4.73 16.23
CA LEU A 177 -16.88 3.36 16.29
C LEU A 177 -17.18 2.57 15.01
N ARG A 178 -18.40 2.72 14.47
CA ARG A 178 -18.91 2.06 13.24
C ARG A 178 -18.20 2.47 11.94
N ALA A 179 -17.31 3.46 11.97
CA ALA A 179 -16.53 3.89 10.81
C ALA A 179 -15.23 3.08 10.72
N ASP A 180 -15.00 2.34 9.62
CA ASP A 180 -13.68 1.80 9.31
C ASP A 180 -12.74 2.95 8.92
N ILE A 181 -11.86 3.26 9.86
CA ILE A 181 -10.79 4.23 9.71
C ILE A 181 -9.47 3.46 9.82
N ASP A 182 -8.72 3.51 8.73
CA ASP A 182 -7.36 3.02 8.69
C ASP A 182 -6.35 4.09 9.13
N TYR A 183 -5.26 3.67 9.77
CA TYR A 183 -4.28 4.59 10.35
C TYR A 183 -2.86 4.10 10.13
N GLY A 184 -2.07 4.94 9.46
CA GLY A 184 -0.66 4.73 9.20
C GLY A 184 0.21 5.75 9.92
N PHE A 185 1.35 5.29 10.43
CA PHE A 185 2.42 6.14 10.94
C PHE A 185 3.76 5.68 10.38
N THR A 186 4.52 6.64 9.84
CA THR A 186 5.89 6.46 9.35
C THR A 186 6.75 7.66 9.76
N GLU A 187 8.06 7.43 9.85
CA GLU A 187 9.05 8.49 10.02
C GLU A 187 9.86 8.63 8.74
N ALA A 188 10.02 9.85 8.25
CA ALA A 188 10.91 10.20 7.16
C ALA A 188 12.26 10.67 7.73
N HIS A 189 13.35 10.07 7.26
CA HIS A 189 14.72 10.34 7.71
C HIS A 189 15.37 11.42 6.82
N THR A 190 15.35 12.67 7.27
CA THR A 190 15.96 13.79 6.53
C THR A 190 17.27 14.25 7.19
N THR A 191 18.11 14.96 6.44
CA THR A 191 19.45 15.41 6.91
C THR A 191 19.42 16.35 8.12
N LEU A 192 18.25 16.89 8.48
CA LEU A 192 18.07 17.83 9.59
C LEU A 192 17.23 17.25 10.74
N GLY A 193 16.88 15.96 10.68
CA GLY A 193 16.09 15.26 11.68
C GLY A 193 14.94 14.44 11.07
N ARG A 194 14.07 13.91 11.92
CA ARG A 194 12.93 13.08 11.51
C ARG A 194 11.68 13.92 11.27
N ILE A 195 10.87 13.52 10.30
CA ILE A 195 9.53 14.07 10.05
C ILE A 195 8.53 12.93 10.21
N GLY A 196 7.65 13.03 11.21
CA GLY A 196 6.59 12.05 11.44
C GLY A 196 5.39 12.31 10.53
N VAL A 197 5.01 11.31 9.73
CA VAL A 197 3.84 11.35 8.85
C VAL A 197 2.74 10.47 9.45
N LYS A 198 1.57 11.07 9.71
CA LYS A 198 0.38 10.36 10.21
C LYS A 198 -0.76 10.48 9.20
N VAL A 199 -1.30 9.34 8.77
CA VAL A 199 -2.39 9.26 7.79
C VAL A 199 -3.59 8.57 8.42
N TRP A 200 -4.78 9.09 8.16
CA TRP A 200 -6.05 8.43 8.44
C TRP A 200 -6.84 8.31 7.13
N ILE A 201 -7.31 7.12 6.77
CA ILE A 201 -8.17 6.88 5.59
C ILE A 201 -9.51 6.35 6.05
N TYR A 202 -10.61 6.97 5.63
CA TYR A 202 -11.97 6.52 5.89
C TYR A 202 -12.50 5.75 4.67
N LYS A 203 -12.68 4.43 4.83
CA LYS A 203 -13.15 3.53 3.75
C LYS A 203 -14.69 3.49 3.72
N GLY A 204 -15.31 3.46 4.90
CA GLY A 204 -16.76 3.60 5.04
C GLY A 204 -17.26 3.21 6.43
N GLU A 205 -18.54 3.44 6.67
CA GLU A 205 -19.24 2.81 7.79
C GLU A 205 -19.49 1.36 7.44
N VAL A 206 -18.97 0.46 8.27
CA VAL A 206 -19.29 -0.97 8.19
C VAL A 206 -20.55 -1.15 9.03
N LEU A 207 -21.63 -1.60 8.39
CA LEU A 207 -22.73 -2.18 9.14
C LEU A 207 -22.23 -3.54 9.62
N PRO A 208 -22.17 -3.81 10.94
CA PRO A 208 -21.98 -5.17 11.40
C PRO A 208 -23.26 -5.94 11.04
N GLU A 209 -23.20 -6.67 9.94
CA GLU A 209 -24.15 -7.75 9.72
C GLU A 209 -24.10 -8.66 10.94
N LEU A 210 -25.24 -8.89 11.56
CA LEU A 210 -25.35 -9.88 12.63
C LEU A 210 -25.11 -11.25 12.00
N LYS A 211 -23.84 -11.67 12.03
CA LYS A 211 -23.45 -13.07 11.87
C LYS A 211 -23.98 -13.84 13.08
N ILE A 212 -25.29 -14.06 13.06
CA ILE A 212 -25.95 -15.12 13.82
C ILE A 212 -25.19 -16.38 13.42
N ALA A 213 -24.38 -16.88 14.33
CA ALA A 213 -23.82 -18.20 14.18
C ALA A 213 -25.01 -19.16 14.15
N ARG A 214 -25.35 -19.64 12.95
CA ARG A 214 -26.11 -20.87 12.82
C ARG A 214 -25.19 -21.98 13.30
N THR A 215 -25.16 -22.14 14.62
CA THR A 215 -24.71 -23.35 15.29
C THR A 215 -25.72 -24.46 14.97
N GLU A 216 -25.76 -24.85 13.69
CA GLU A 216 -26.31 -26.13 13.24
C GLU A 216 -25.28 -27.21 13.60
N GLU A 217 -25.00 -27.33 14.91
CA GLU A 217 -24.36 -28.50 15.48
C GLU A 217 -25.28 -29.69 15.23
N LYS A 218 -24.82 -30.64 14.41
CA LYS A 218 -25.50 -31.92 14.24
C LYS A 218 -25.51 -32.69 15.57
N PRO A 219 -26.67 -33.10 16.08
CA PRO A 219 -26.78 -34.31 16.89
C PRO A 219 -26.95 -35.49 15.93
N ALA A 220 -26.02 -36.44 15.96
CA ALA A 220 -26.22 -37.75 15.34
C ALA A 220 -26.44 -38.79 16.44
N GLU A 221 -27.51 -39.57 16.28
CA GLU A 221 -27.70 -40.93 16.83
C GLU A 221 -27.71 -41.11 18.37
N ALA A 222 -28.91 -41.34 18.90
CA ALA A 222 -29.14 -42.24 20.03
C ALA A 222 -30.39 -43.10 19.71
N VAL A 223 -30.22 -44.42 19.75
CA VAL A 223 -31.12 -45.42 19.14
C VAL A 223 -32.30 -45.80 20.06
N SER A 224 -33.42 -46.24 19.45
CA SER A 224 -34.31 -47.23 20.07
C SER A 224 -34.75 -48.26 19.02
N GLU A 225 -34.64 -49.55 19.35
CA GLU A 225 -34.92 -50.68 18.46
C GLU A 225 -36.30 -51.30 18.72
N ALA A 226 -36.99 -51.74 17.65
CA ALA A 226 -37.81 -52.96 17.61
C ALA A 226 -38.30 -53.25 16.16
N ALA A 227 -38.43 -54.53 15.82
CA ALA A 227 -38.93 -55.06 14.54
C ALA A 227 -39.95 -56.21 14.84
N PRO A 228 -40.49 -57.03 13.91
CA PRO A 228 -40.25 -57.13 12.46
C PRO A 228 -41.49 -57.44 11.56
N ALA A 229 -41.20 -57.68 10.26
CA ALA A 229 -41.90 -58.58 9.31
C ALA A 229 -43.30 -58.24 8.75
N VAL A 230 -43.42 -58.23 7.40
CA VAL A 230 -43.98 -59.35 6.58
C VAL A 230 -43.79 -59.03 5.07
N THR A 231 -43.46 -60.05 4.28
CA THR A 231 -43.58 -60.08 2.80
C THR A 231 -44.39 -61.31 2.38
N PRO A 232 -45.01 -61.27 1.18
CA PRO A 232 -44.55 -62.21 0.15
C PRO A 232 -44.48 -61.61 -1.27
N GLU A 233 -43.78 -62.31 -2.16
CA GLU A 233 -43.64 -62.01 -3.60
C GLU A 233 -44.72 -62.72 -4.44
N VAL A 234 -44.96 -62.26 -5.69
CA VAL A 234 -45.16 -63.10 -6.90
C VAL A 234 -44.79 -62.29 -8.18
N LYS A 235 -44.06 -62.93 -9.11
CA LYS A 235 -43.88 -62.62 -10.57
C LYS A 235 -44.24 -63.93 -11.36
N PRO A 236 -44.07 -64.13 -12.69
CA PRO A 236 -43.61 -63.25 -13.80
C PRO A 236 -44.39 -63.41 -15.15
N ALA A 237 -43.99 -62.66 -16.20
CA ALA A 237 -43.91 -62.99 -17.66
C ALA A 237 -43.54 -61.68 -18.43
N ALA A 238 -42.67 -61.57 -19.45
CA ALA A 238 -42.21 -62.42 -20.57
C ALA A 238 -43.25 -62.56 -21.72
N GLU A 239 -42.93 -62.52 -23.03
CA GLU A 239 -41.72 -62.18 -23.83
C GLU A 239 -42.08 -62.25 -25.35
N VAL A 240 -41.58 -61.35 -26.23
CA VAL A 240 -41.34 -61.51 -27.71
C VAL A 240 -40.87 -60.17 -28.37
N VAL A 241 -40.23 -60.08 -29.56
CA VAL A 241 -39.02 -60.71 -30.17
C VAL A 241 -38.77 -60.18 -31.62
N ALA A 242 -37.50 -59.86 -32.00
CA ALA A 242 -36.91 -59.70 -33.37
C ALA A 242 -37.59 -58.70 -34.39
N GLU A 243 -37.15 -58.34 -35.62
CA GLU A 243 -35.87 -58.23 -36.42
C GLU A 243 -36.14 -57.29 -37.64
N ALA A 244 -35.32 -56.96 -38.68
CA ALA A 244 -33.94 -57.19 -39.17
C ALA A 244 -33.54 -55.99 -40.11
N VAL A 245 -32.31 -55.44 -40.17
CA VAL A 245 -31.06 -55.79 -40.91
C VAL A 245 -31.01 -55.49 -42.46
N THR A 246 -30.15 -54.51 -42.84
CA THR A 246 -29.46 -54.22 -44.15
C THR A 246 -30.13 -53.57 -45.39
N GLU A 247 -29.24 -52.99 -46.23
CA GLU A 247 -29.35 -52.41 -47.62
C GLU A 247 -29.69 -50.89 -47.76
N ALA A 248 -29.09 -50.09 -48.67
CA ALA A 248 -27.94 -50.28 -49.58
C ALA A 248 -27.17 -48.94 -49.89
N LYS A 249 -26.32 -48.92 -50.94
CA LYS A 249 -25.23 -47.94 -51.24
C LYS A 249 -25.64 -46.61 -51.95
N PRO A 250 -24.74 -45.59 -52.00
CA PRO A 250 -24.94 -44.29 -52.67
C PRO A 250 -24.15 -44.11 -54.00
N ALA A 251 -24.26 -42.90 -54.59
CA ALA A 251 -23.38 -42.31 -55.62
C ALA A 251 -22.86 -40.94 -55.08
N GLU A 252 -21.54 -40.66 -55.02
CA GLU A 252 -20.65 -40.13 -56.09
C GLU A 252 -20.91 -38.66 -56.48
N VAL A 253 -19.92 -37.78 -56.73
CA VAL A 253 -18.43 -37.87 -56.85
C VAL A 253 -17.84 -36.47 -56.48
N VAL A 254 -16.80 -36.31 -55.63
CA VAL A 254 -15.32 -36.36 -55.90
C VAL A 254 -14.84 -35.18 -56.79
N THR A 255 -13.65 -34.54 -56.66
CA THR A 255 -12.34 -34.72 -55.98
C THR A 255 -12.01 -33.55 -55.01
N GLU A 256 -11.03 -33.54 -54.06
CA GLU A 256 -9.76 -34.26 -53.80
C GLU A 256 -8.50 -33.68 -54.54
N ALA A 257 -7.28 -33.52 -53.98
CA ALA A 257 -6.81 -33.21 -52.61
C ALA A 257 -5.33 -32.73 -52.67
N ALA A 258 -4.73 -32.56 -51.48
CA ALA A 258 -3.29 -32.70 -51.17
C ALA A 258 -2.27 -31.60 -51.56
N ALA A 259 -1.36 -31.36 -50.61
CA ALA A 259 -0.07 -30.66 -50.72
C ALA A 259 1.06 -31.73 -50.84
N PRO A 260 2.40 -31.45 -50.87
CA PRO A 260 3.07 -30.20 -50.51
C PRO A 260 4.36 -29.82 -51.33
N ALA A 261 5.12 -28.85 -50.78
CA ALA A 261 6.58 -28.65 -50.88
C ALA A 261 7.21 -27.76 -52.00
N ALA A 262 7.62 -26.56 -51.54
CA ALA A 262 8.94 -25.93 -51.74
C ALA A 262 9.48 -25.59 -53.15
N LYS A 263 9.35 -24.30 -53.54
CA LYS A 263 10.49 -23.45 -53.98
C LYS A 263 10.14 -21.94 -53.96
N ALA A 264 11.16 -21.10 -53.89
CA ALA A 264 11.12 -19.63 -53.96
C ALA A 264 12.43 -19.12 -54.61
N PRO A 265 12.66 -17.81 -54.87
CA PRO A 265 11.73 -16.66 -54.98
C PRO A 265 11.91 -15.85 -56.29
N ALA A 266 10.95 -14.97 -56.67
CA ALA A 266 11.19 -13.96 -57.73
C ALA A 266 10.30 -12.69 -57.69
N LYS A 267 10.93 -11.56 -57.31
CA LYS A 267 10.72 -10.13 -57.69
C LYS A 267 9.30 -9.54 -57.96
N PRO A 268 8.94 -8.40 -57.31
CA PRO A 268 7.78 -7.57 -57.68
C PRO A 268 8.08 -6.59 -58.85
N ARG A 269 7.06 -5.91 -59.37
CA ARG A 269 7.20 -4.79 -60.34
C ARG A 269 6.32 -3.58 -59.96
N PRO A 270 6.85 -2.33 -59.96
CA PRO A 270 6.12 -1.16 -59.47
C PRO A 270 5.56 -0.24 -60.59
N ARG A 271 4.62 0.63 -60.20
CA ARG A 271 4.24 1.88 -60.88
C ARG A 271 3.80 2.90 -59.81
N ARG A 272 4.02 4.22 -59.93
CA ARG A 272 4.95 4.99 -60.79
C ARG A 272 5.04 6.41 -60.21
N GLN A 273 6.23 6.87 -59.82
CA GLN A 273 6.44 8.31 -59.56
C GLN A 273 6.59 9.09 -60.87
N ALA A 274 6.25 10.38 -60.85
CA ALA A 274 6.65 11.34 -61.86
C ALA A 274 7.41 12.51 -61.19
N LYS A 275 8.67 12.70 -61.62
CA LYS A 275 9.37 13.99 -61.60
C LYS A 275 9.06 14.70 -62.94
N ALA A 276 9.43 15.96 -63.22
CA ALA A 276 10.17 17.00 -62.50
C ALA A 276 9.38 18.34 -62.65
N ALA A 277 9.79 19.53 -62.20
CA ALA A 277 10.99 20.32 -62.53
C ALA A 277 10.82 21.73 -61.89
N THR A 278 11.74 22.72 -61.88
CA THR A 278 13.23 22.81 -61.88
C THR A 278 13.58 24.31 -61.69
N THR A 279 14.78 24.64 -61.20
CA THR A 279 15.49 25.95 -61.26
C THR A 279 15.00 27.20 -60.51
N ALA A 280 16.02 28.03 -60.23
CA ALA A 280 16.06 29.48 -60.03
C ALA A 280 16.02 30.00 -58.59
N ALA A 281 16.81 31.06 -58.37
CA ALA A 281 17.06 31.72 -57.09
C ALA A 281 16.84 33.23 -57.22
N ALA A 282 16.54 33.87 -56.09
CA ALA A 282 16.65 35.31 -55.91
C ALA A 282 16.91 35.61 -54.43
N GLU A 283 17.80 36.57 -54.16
CA GLU A 283 17.94 37.20 -52.85
C GLU A 283 16.96 38.38 -52.74
N VAL A 284 16.69 38.85 -51.51
CA VAL A 284 16.78 40.28 -51.12
C VAL A 284 16.57 40.39 -49.59
N GLU A 285 17.14 41.44 -49.00
CA GLU A 285 17.09 41.71 -47.56
C GLU A 285 15.73 42.21 -47.06
N GLU A 286 15.48 42.10 -45.76
CA GLU A 286 15.05 43.27 -44.99
C GLU A 286 15.67 43.27 -43.58
N LYS A 287 15.92 44.47 -43.02
CA LYS A 287 16.67 44.67 -41.75
C LYS A 287 15.74 45.10 -40.59
N PRO A 288 16.11 44.84 -39.33
CA PRO A 288 15.28 45.16 -38.17
C PRO A 288 15.30 46.65 -37.80
N VAL A 289 14.17 47.17 -37.34
CA VAL A 289 14.03 48.55 -36.82
C VAL A 289 14.15 48.57 -35.30
N LYS A 290 15.07 49.39 -34.78
CA LYS A 290 15.05 49.86 -33.38
C LYS A 290 14.19 51.12 -33.27
N ALA A 291 13.45 51.27 -32.18
CA ALA A 291 12.87 52.54 -31.77
C ALA A 291 13.28 52.82 -30.30
N THR A 292 13.75 54.03 -30.03
CA THR A 292 14.29 54.47 -28.73
C THR A 292 13.31 55.41 -28.06
N ALA A 293 13.00 55.20 -26.77
CA ALA A 293 12.22 56.14 -25.97
C ALA A 293 12.49 55.97 -24.46
N GLU A 294 13.50 56.67 -23.95
CA GLU A 294 13.66 56.96 -22.52
C GLU A 294 13.67 58.48 -22.33
N ILE A 295 12.75 59.00 -21.52
CA ILE A 295 12.75 60.28 -20.77
C ILE A 295 11.40 60.35 -20.06
N ALA A 296 11.38 60.33 -18.72
CA ALA A 296 10.33 60.86 -17.82
C ALA A 296 10.55 60.37 -16.37
N GLU A 297 11.55 60.91 -15.67
CA GLU A 297 11.65 60.72 -14.22
C GLU A 297 10.83 61.82 -13.52
N THR A 298 9.68 61.45 -12.95
CA THR A 298 8.82 62.37 -12.18
C THR A 298 8.36 61.71 -10.88
N ALA A 299 9.04 62.04 -9.78
CA ALA A 299 8.62 61.70 -8.43
C ALA A 299 7.44 62.58 -7.97
N PRO A 300 6.54 62.03 -7.14
CA PRO A 300 5.98 62.84 -6.05
C PRO A 300 5.87 62.12 -4.69
N ALA A 301 6.21 62.89 -3.65
CA ALA A 301 5.63 62.91 -2.30
C ALA A 301 5.38 61.60 -1.51
N ALA A 302 6.12 61.47 -0.39
CA ALA A 302 5.66 60.75 0.81
C ALA A 302 6.17 61.44 2.10
N GLU A 303 5.25 62.01 2.87
CA GLU A 303 5.44 62.48 4.26
C GLU A 303 4.79 61.48 5.25
N PRO A 304 4.99 61.57 6.59
CA PRO A 304 6.20 62.00 7.30
C PRO A 304 6.56 61.05 8.48
N GLU A 305 7.83 61.01 8.92
CA GLU A 305 8.21 60.28 10.14
C GLU A 305 7.79 60.99 11.44
N LYS A 306 7.23 60.24 12.42
CA LYS A 306 7.09 60.70 13.82
C LYS A 306 7.35 59.60 14.86
N LYS A 307 8.46 59.78 15.60
CA LYS A 307 8.71 59.43 17.03
C LYS A 307 8.64 57.96 17.50
N ALA A 308 9.81 57.39 17.79
CA ALA A 308 10.09 56.63 19.03
C ALA A 308 11.60 56.76 19.37
N ALA A 309 12.01 57.54 20.38
CA ALA A 309 11.99 57.22 21.81
C ALA A 309 12.98 56.09 22.23
N LYS A 310 14.16 56.47 22.72
CA LYS A 310 15.16 55.55 23.32
C LYS A 310 14.74 55.09 24.73
N PRO A 311 14.95 53.81 25.09
CA PRO A 311 15.23 53.40 26.46
C PRO A 311 16.74 53.19 26.68
N ARG A 312 17.30 53.74 27.77
CA ARG A 312 18.65 53.39 28.26
C ARG A 312 18.53 52.19 29.19
N VAL A 313 19.12 51.04 28.85
CA VAL A 313 19.29 49.93 29.81
C VAL A 313 20.75 49.51 29.93
N ARG A 314 21.15 49.38 31.19
CA ARG A 314 22.48 49.14 31.76
C ARG A 314 23.30 48.03 31.07
N LYS A 315 24.63 48.22 31.02
CA LYS A 315 25.59 47.11 30.88
C LYS A 315 25.35 46.09 31.99
N ALA A 316 25.11 44.82 31.65
CA ALA A 316 25.17 43.72 32.61
C ALA A 316 26.61 43.17 32.69
N ALA A 317 27.06 42.77 33.87
CA ALA A 317 28.38 42.20 34.09
C ALA A 317 28.44 40.71 33.69
N LYS A 318 29.65 40.22 33.40
CA LYS A 318 29.94 38.85 32.93
C LYS A 318 30.29 37.92 34.12
N PRO A 319 29.51 36.85 34.41
CA PRO A 319 29.82 35.91 35.49
C PRO A 319 30.18 34.52 34.92
N THR A 320 31.44 34.31 34.54
CA THR A 320 31.93 33.01 34.02
C THR A 320 33.27 32.64 34.66
N ALA A 321 33.27 32.40 35.98
CA ALA A 321 34.45 32.01 36.75
C ALA A 321 34.06 31.38 38.12
N LYS A 322 33.27 30.30 38.11
CA LYS A 322 32.98 29.53 39.36
C LYS A 322 32.55 28.06 39.23
N ILE A 323 32.14 27.60 38.05
CA ILE A 323 31.60 26.22 37.87
C ILE A 323 32.71 25.16 37.74
N GLU A 324 33.90 25.53 37.27
CA GLU A 324 35.03 24.59 37.08
C GLU A 324 35.68 24.08 38.38
N LYS A 325 35.20 24.51 39.57
CA LYS A 325 35.73 24.04 40.86
C LYS A 325 34.88 22.94 41.50
N GLU A 326 33.57 22.89 41.26
CA GLU A 326 32.69 21.84 41.80
C GLU A 326 32.79 20.52 41.00
N ALA A 327 33.39 20.55 39.80
CA ALA A 327 33.62 19.37 38.97
C ALA A 327 34.88 18.55 39.33
N LYS A 328 35.61 18.90 40.41
CA LYS A 328 36.81 18.16 40.86
C LYS A 328 36.69 17.49 42.22
N ASP A 329 35.82 17.97 43.11
CA ASP A 329 35.62 17.39 44.44
C ASP A 329 34.53 16.28 44.45
N ALA A 330 34.11 15.81 43.26
CA ALA A 330 33.15 14.73 43.06
C ALA A 330 33.75 13.51 42.30
N ALA A 331 35.08 13.42 42.25
CA ALA A 331 35.83 12.39 41.52
C ALA A 331 37.11 11.94 42.27
N ALA A 332 37.00 11.82 43.60
CA ALA A 332 38.00 11.30 44.52
C ALA A 332 37.31 10.38 45.54
#